data_AF-A0A7V1QTT1-F1
#
_entry.id   AF-A0A7V1QTT1-F1
#
_cell.length_a   1.000
_cell.length_b   1.000
_cell.length_c   1.000
_cell.angle_alpha   90.00
_cell.angle_beta   90.00
_cell.angle_gamma   90.00
#
_symmetry.space_group_name_H-M   'P 1'
#
loop_
_entity.id
_entity.type
_entity.pdbx_description
1 polymer ?
#
loop_
_entity_poly.entity_id
_entity_poly.type
_entity_poly.pdbx_seq_one_letter_code
_entity_poly.pdbx_strand_id
1 'polypeptide(L)'
;MQIDWNRTINEILGNKIACRRCGSLNNEIVVGYSRAPEAGAWAPRHQYCPNPDECDARKLVVVCEECARELRLRARKVDEEGLMVTLLNECRRDLEEVLDYLAEYWMEDLDIDPEDMDKRLEEVAPDVFAEENEVRLRLEEEYLSYHRWFREHGKRIPDPGWRSEYVEDIIELGYTTLLGD
;
A
#
# COMPACT_ATOMS: atom_id res chain seq x y z
N MET A 1 -37.51 2.12 -26.26
CA MET A 1 -36.10 1.82 -25.89
C MET A 1 -35.74 2.77 -24.76
N GLN A 2 -35.70 2.26 -23.53
CA GLN A 2 -35.46 3.07 -22.34
C GLN A 2 -33.97 2.95 -22.04
N ILE A 3 -33.23 4.06 -22.18
CA ILE A 3 -31.80 4.09 -21.91
C ILE A 3 -31.63 3.98 -20.40
N ASP A 4 -30.94 2.93 -19.96
CA ASP A 4 -30.54 2.75 -18.57
C ASP A 4 -29.39 3.71 -18.27
N TRP A 5 -29.76 4.88 -17.75
CA TRP A 5 -28.81 5.95 -17.44
C TRP A 5 -27.82 5.55 -16.36
N ASN A 6 -28.17 4.66 -15.42
CA ASN A 6 -27.24 4.22 -14.39
C ASN A 6 -26.18 3.29 -14.97
N ARG A 7 -26.58 2.36 -15.84
CA ARG A 7 -25.65 1.54 -16.61
C ARG A 7 -24.76 2.39 -17.52
N THR A 8 -25.35 3.37 -18.22
CA THR A 8 -24.60 4.28 -19.11
C THR A 8 -23.62 5.15 -18.32
N ILE A 9 -24.01 5.65 -17.15
CA ILE A 9 -23.13 6.44 -16.25
C ILE A 9 -22.00 5.57 -15.71
N ASN A 10 -22.27 4.33 -15.28
CA ASN A 10 -21.23 3.39 -14.86
C ASN A 10 -20.33 2.96 -16.02
N GLU A 11 -20.82 2.85 -17.24
CA GLU A 11 -20.01 2.57 -18.43
C GLU A 11 -19.15 3.79 -18.84
N ILE A 12 -19.64 5.02 -18.63
CA ILE A 12 -18.91 6.27 -18.89
C ILE A 12 -17.86 6.56 -17.80
N LEU A 13 -18.17 6.25 -16.54
CA LEU A 13 -17.35 6.54 -15.37
C LEU A 13 -16.49 5.36 -14.90
N GLY A 14 -16.83 4.13 -15.29
CA GLY A 14 -16.22 2.90 -14.77
C GLY A 14 -14.75 2.69 -15.12
N ASN A 15 -14.21 3.50 -16.04
CA ASN A 15 -12.79 3.53 -16.40
C ASN A 15 -12.16 4.91 -16.14
N LYS A 16 -12.76 5.73 -15.28
CA LYS A 16 -12.29 7.08 -14.97
C LYS A 16 -11.66 7.09 -13.58
N ILE A 17 -10.46 7.65 -13.50
CA ILE A 17 -9.71 7.85 -12.27
C ILE A 17 -9.88 9.31 -11.83
N ALA A 18 -10.29 9.51 -10.58
CA ALA A 18 -10.39 10.83 -9.99
C ALA A 18 -9.01 11.34 -9.55
N CYS A 19 -8.67 12.58 -9.92
CA CYS A 19 -7.49 13.27 -9.39
C CYS A 19 -7.67 13.54 -7.89
N ARG A 20 -6.73 13.09 -7.06
CA ARG A 20 -6.78 13.29 -5.60
C ARG A 20 -6.69 14.76 -5.18
N ARG A 21 -6.15 15.64 -6.04
CA ARG A 21 -5.98 17.07 -5.77
C ARG A 21 -7.18 17.92 -6.21
N CYS A 22 -7.66 17.75 -7.44
CA CYS A 22 -8.71 18.60 -8.01
C CYS A 22 -10.03 17.89 -8.30
N GLY A 23 -10.12 16.57 -8.10
CA GLY A 23 -11.34 15.79 -8.33
C GLY A 23 -11.68 15.52 -9.80
N SER A 24 -10.91 16.03 -10.76
CA SER A 24 -11.16 15.80 -12.20
C SER A 24 -11.11 14.31 -12.54
N LEU A 25 -12.04 13.84 -13.38
CA LEU A 25 -12.12 12.45 -13.84
C LEU A 25 -11.33 12.27 -15.15
N ASN A 26 -10.37 11.36 -15.16
CA ASN A 26 -9.44 11.16 -16.27
C ASN A 26 -9.37 9.68 -16.68
N ASN A 27 -9.12 9.40 -17.96
CA ASN A 27 -8.81 8.03 -18.41
C ASN A 27 -7.44 7.55 -17.93
N GLU A 28 -6.54 8.51 -17.75
CA GLU A 28 -5.16 8.28 -17.34
C GLU A 28 -4.83 9.25 -16.21
N ILE A 29 -4.07 8.80 -15.24
CA ILE A 29 -3.58 9.59 -14.13
C ILE A 29 -2.05 9.58 -14.12
N VAL A 30 -1.47 10.53 -13.41
CA VAL A 30 -0.02 10.63 -13.23
C VAL A 30 0.34 10.11 -11.85
N VAL A 31 1.25 9.13 -11.83
CA VAL A 31 1.77 8.50 -10.60
C VAL A 31 3.28 8.73 -10.50
N GLY A 32 3.72 9.26 -9.37
CA GLY A 32 5.13 9.51 -9.13
C GLY A 32 5.41 9.77 -7.67
N TYR A 33 6.68 9.70 -7.31
CA TYR A 33 7.09 9.78 -5.93
C TYR A 33 7.61 11.17 -5.58
N SER A 34 7.23 11.69 -4.41
CA SER A 34 7.70 12.98 -3.91
C SER A 34 8.04 12.91 -2.43
N ARG A 35 9.06 13.68 -2.00
CA ARG A 35 9.35 13.98 -0.60
C ARG A 35 8.80 15.36 -0.17
N ALA A 36 8.24 16.11 -1.11
CA ALA A 36 7.71 17.43 -0.81
C ALA A 36 6.46 17.30 0.09
N PRO A 37 6.42 17.94 1.28
CA PRO A 37 5.30 17.82 2.22
C PRO A 37 3.95 18.15 1.56
N GLU A 38 3.90 19.20 0.74
CA GLU A 38 2.70 19.65 0.03
C GLU A 38 2.16 18.65 -1.00
N ALA A 39 3.00 17.74 -1.48
CA ALA A 39 2.61 16.67 -2.39
C ALA A 39 2.11 15.44 -1.63
N GLY A 40 2.54 15.27 -0.37
CA GLY A 40 2.17 14.14 0.49
C GLY A 40 0.67 14.03 0.74
N ALA A 41 -0.05 15.17 0.81
CA ALA A 41 -1.51 15.19 0.98
C ALA A 41 -2.28 14.43 -0.11
N TRP A 42 -1.67 14.23 -1.28
CA TRP A 42 -2.28 13.56 -2.42
C TRP A 42 -1.88 12.09 -2.55
N ALA A 43 -1.04 11.58 -1.64
CA ALA A 43 -0.63 10.19 -1.62
C ALA A 43 -1.72 9.30 -1.00
N PRO A 44 -2.14 8.19 -1.65
CA PRO A 44 -3.18 7.25 -1.21
C PRO A 44 -3.17 6.94 0.29
N ARG A 45 -2.01 6.49 0.78
CA ARG A 45 -1.83 5.99 2.16
C ARG A 45 -1.48 7.03 3.20
N HIS A 46 -1.06 8.22 2.78
CA HIS A 46 -0.61 9.24 3.72
C HIS A 46 -1.75 9.88 4.53
N GLN A 47 -3.01 9.67 4.12
CA GLN A 47 -4.19 10.19 4.83
C GLN A 47 -4.34 9.64 6.26
N TYR A 48 -3.71 8.51 6.56
CA TYR A 48 -3.76 7.86 7.88
C TYR A 48 -2.43 7.93 8.63
N CYS A 49 -1.49 8.76 8.17
CA CYS A 49 -0.20 8.91 8.83
C CYS A 49 -0.39 9.63 10.19
N PRO A 50 0.14 9.09 11.29
CA PRO A 50 0.01 9.72 12.61
C PRO A 50 0.80 11.04 12.71
N ASN A 51 1.90 11.17 11.96
CA ASN A 51 2.79 12.34 11.98
C ASN A 51 2.99 12.92 10.56
N PRO A 52 1.94 13.50 9.94
CA PRO A 52 2.02 13.93 8.54
C PRO A 52 3.01 15.08 8.30
N ASP A 53 3.13 15.98 9.29
CA ASP A 53 3.96 17.19 9.21
C ASP A 53 5.47 16.91 9.38
N GLU A 54 5.84 15.76 9.96
CA GLU A 54 7.23 15.34 10.21
C GLU A 54 7.68 14.20 9.28
N CYS A 55 6.80 13.74 8.39
CA CYS A 55 7.06 12.59 7.52
C CYS A 55 7.87 13.00 6.28
N ASP A 56 9.18 12.73 6.30
CA ASP A 56 10.14 12.94 5.21
C ASP A 56 10.20 11.79 4.18
N ALA A 57 9.41 10.73 4.44
CA ALA A 57 9.29 9.57 3.58
C ALA A 57 8.87 9.96 2.16
N ARG A 58 9.39 9.20 1.20
CA ARG A 58 9.09 9.39 -0.21
C ARG A 58 7.71 8.79 -0.52
N LYS A 59 6.71 9.64 -0.74
CA LYS A 59 5.30 9.24 -0.89
C LYS A 59 4.91 9.06 -2.35
N LEU A 60 4.14 8.00 -2.66
CA LEU A 60 3.51 7.81 -3.96
C LEU A 60 2.34 8.79 -4.16
N VAL A 61 2.50 9.77 -5.04
CA VAL A 61 1.52 10.81 -5.35
C VAL A 61 0.71 10.42 -6.59
N VAL A 62 -0.62 10.58 -6.51
CA VAL A 62 -1.57 10.22 -7.58
C VAL A 62 -2.44 11.42 -7.95
N VAL A 63 -2.18 12.06 -9.09
CA VAL A 63 -2.86 13.28 -9.53
C VAL A 63 -3.01 13.34 -11.06
N CYS A 64 -3.89 14.20 -11.59
CA CYS A 64 -3.97 14.42 -13.04
C CYS A 64 -2.71 15.11 -13.58
N GLU A 65 -2.55 15.10 -14.90
CA GLU A 65 -1.37 15.65 -15.58
C GLU A 65 -1.12 17.13 -15.29
N GLU A 66 -2.17 17.95 -15.24
CA GLU A 66 -2.08 19.37 -14.91
C GLU A 66 -1.57 19.58 -13.47
N CYS A 67 -2.18 18.90 -12.51
CA CYS A 67 -1.75 18.94 -11.10
C CYS A 67 -0.31 18.43 -10.92
N ALA A 68 0.11 17.41 -11.67
CA ALA A 68 1.48 16.91 -11.63
C ALA A 68 2.51 17.94 -12.11
N ARG A 69 2.18 18.70 -13.16
CA ARG A 69 3.05 19.78 -13.67
C ARG A 69 3.22 20.91 -12.65
N GLU A 70 2.13 21.31 -12.00
CA GLU A 70 2.17 22.33 -10.94
C GLU A 70 3.03 21.88 -9.75
N LEU A 71 2.88 20.62 -9.33
CA LEU A 71 3.68 20.00 -8.27
C LEU A 71 5.12 19.67 -8.72
N ARG A 72 5.47 19.89 -10.00
CA ARG A 72 6.76 19.50 -10.61
C ARG A 72 7.11 18.03 -10.35
N LEU A 73 6.08 17.18 -10.34
CA LEU A 73 6.20 15.78 -9.99
C LEU A 73 6.92 15.02 -11.11
N ARG A 74 8.02 14.33 -10.78
CA ARG A 74 8.66 13.36 -11.69
C ARG A 74 7.86 12.06 -11.66
N ALA A 75 7.08 11.83 -12.70
CA ALA A 75 6.05 10.80 -12.69
C ALA A 75 5.84 10.18 -14.07
N ARG A 76 5.13 9.06 -14.08
CA ARG A 76 4.65 8.40 -15.30
C ARG A 76 3.13 8.51 -15.39
N LYS A 77 2.64 8.57 -16.62
CA LYS A 77 1.21 8.50 -16.91
C LYS A 77 0.79 7.03 -16.99
N VAL A 78 -0.32 6.68 -16.35
CA VAL A 78 -0.85 5.33 -16.27
C VAL A 78 -2.37 5.35 -16.44
N ASP A 79 -2.93 4.29 -16.99
CA ASP A 79 -4.35 4.00 -16.93
C ASP A 79 -4.73 3.37 -15.59
N GLU A 80 -5.98 2.90 -15.46
CA GLU A 80 -6.49 2.33 -14.21
C GLU A 80 -5.73 1.07 -13.82
N GLU A 81 -5.48 0.15 -14.77
CA GLU A 81 -4.70 -1.05 -14.51
C GLU A 81 -3.28 -0.70 -14.07
N GLY A 82 -2.62 0.24 -14.75
CA GLY A 82 -1.28 0.69 -14.36
C GLY A 82 -1.23 1.37 -12.98
N LEU A 83 -2.29 2.09 -12.59
CA LEU A 83 -2.43 2.62 -11.23
C LEU A 83 -2.52 1.47 -10.22
N MET A 84 -3.40 0.49 -10.45
CA MET A 84 -3.61 -0.63 -9.54
C MET A 84 -2.36 -1.50 -9.39
N VAL A 85 -1.60 -1.73 -10.48
CA VAL A 85 -0.28 -2.37 -10.41
C VAL A 85 0.70 -1.56 -9.57
N THR A 86 0.67 -0.22 -9.68
CA THR A 86 1.55 0.65 -8.89
C THR A 86 1.20 0.58 -7.41
N LEU A 87 -0.08 0.63 -7.06
CA LEU A 87 -0.55 0.54 -5.67
C LEU A 87 -0.27 -0.84 -5.05
N LEU A 88 -0.47 -1.92 -5.80
CA LEU A 88 -0.14 -3.26 -5.36
C LEU A 88 1.36 -3.38 -5.05
N ASN A 89 2.23 -2.91 -5.94
CA ASN A 89 3.68 -2.96 -5.71
C ASN A 89 4.13 -2.07 -4.56
N GLU A 90 3.48 -0.92 -4.35
CA GLU A 90 3.72 -0.11 -3.14
C GLU A 90 3.28 -0.88 -1.89
N CYS A 91 2.17 -1.61 -1.93
CA CYS A 91 1.71 -2.44 -0.80
C CYS A 91 2.74 -3.51 -0.44
N ARG A 92 3.30 -4.14 -1.45
CA ARG A 92 4.31 -5.18 -1.29
C ARG A 92 5.57 -4.63 -0.64
N ARG A 93 6.05 -3.49 -1.11
CA ARG A 93 7.22 -2.82 -0.52
C ARG A 93 7.00 -2.45 0.94
N ASP A 94 5.85 -1.86 1.27
CA ASP A 94 5.55 -1.52 2.67
C ASP A 94 5.50 -2.79 3.55
N LEU A 95 4.99 -3.91 3.02
CA LEU A 95 4.99 -5.21 3.72
C LEU A 95 6.40 -5.81 3.87
N GLU A 96 7.25 -5.67 2.84
CA GLU A 96 8.68 -6.05 2.89
C GLU A 96 9.44 -5.19 3.90
N GLU A 97 9.22 -3.87 3.92
CA GLU A 97 9.82 -2.95 4.89
C GLU A 97 9.42 -3.30 6.33
N VAL A 98 8.18 -3.76 6.55
CA VAL A 98 7.74 -4.28 7.86
C VAL A 98 8.50 -5.56 8.23
N LEU A 99 8.73 -6.48 7.28
CA LEU A 99 9.52 -7.70 7.55
C LEU A 99 10.96 -7.35 7.93
N ASP A 100 11.60 -6.47 7.16
CA ASP A 100 12.96 -6.01 7.41
C ASP A 100 13.05 -5.34 8.78
N TYR A 101 12.11 -4.43 9.10
CA TYR A 101 12.05 -3.78 10.40
C TYR A 101 11.87 -4.78 11.55
N LEU A 102 10.96 -5.75 11.43
CA LEU A 102 10.75 -6.75 12.48
C LEU A 102 11.98 -7.63 12.69
N ALA A 103 12.64 -8.02 11.61
CA ALA A 103 13.86 -8.82 11.66
C ALA A 103 15.00 -8.04 12.35
N GLU A 104 15.24 -6.79 11.94
CA GLU A 104 16.26 -5.92 12.53
C GLU A 104 15.95 -5.61 14.01
N TYR A 105 14.71 -5.21 14.30
CA TYR A 105 14.29 -4.87 15.66
C TYR A 105 14.48 -6.04 16.64
N TRP A 106 14.11 -7.24 16.20
CA TRP A 106 14.24 -8.45 17.03
C TRP A 106 15.70 -8.88 17.22
N MET A 107 16.52 -8.81 16.17
CA MET A 107 17.90 -9.32 16.21
C MET A 107 18.91 -8.33 16.78
N GLU A 108 18.69 -7.02 16.60
CA GLU A 108 19.72 -6.01 16.84
C GLU A 108 19.32 -4.98 17.90
N ASP A 109 18.06 -4.53 17.93
CA ASP A 109 17.63 -3.40 18.77
C ASP A 109 17.05 -3.81 20.13
N LEU A 110 16.43 -5.00 20.22
CA LEU A 110 15.87 -5.47 21.48
C LEU A 110 16.97 -6.06 22.37
N ASP A 111 17.21 -5.45 23.53
CA ASP A 111 18.11 -6.00 24.55
C ASP A 111 17.41 -7.19 25.26
N ILE A 112 17.52 -8.38 24.64
CA ILE A 112 16.92 -9.61 25.14
C ILE A 112 17.85 -10.24 26.18
N ASP A 113 17.34 -10.45 27.39
CA ASP A 113 18.05 -11.23 28.40
C ASP A 113 18.33 -12.65 27.87
N PRO A 114 19.53 -13.22 28.12
CA PRO A 114 19.88 -14.55 27.58
C PRO A 114 18.91 -15.68 27.95
N GLU A 115 18.14 -15.53 29.03
CA GLU A 115 17.12 -16.48 29.47
C GLU A 115 15.82 -16.41 28.64
N ASP A 116 15.65 -15.32 27.88
CA ASP A 116 14.45 -15.00 27.11
C ASP A 116 14.65 -15.14 25.60
N MET A 117 15.82 -15.58 25.14
CA MET A 117 16.10 -15.75 23.70
C MET A 117 15.21 -16.77 22.98
N ASP A 118 14.63 -17.72 23.73
CA ASP A 118 13.71 -18.73 23.19
C ASP A 118 12.24 -18.25 23.16
N LYS A 119 11.95 -17.07 23.74
CA LYS A 119 10.59 -16.50 23.78
C LYS A 119 10.26 -15.77 22.48
N ARG A 120 8.96 -15.67 22.17
CA ARG A 120 8.47 -14.89 21.02
C ARG A 120 8.44 -13.39 21.34
N LEU A 121 8.48 -12.54 20.31
CA LEU A 121 8.36 -11.09 20.48
C LEU A 121 7.06 -10.67 21.18
N GLU A 122 5.96 -11.39 20.93
CA GLU A 122 4.68 -11.23 21.66
C GLU A 122 4.83 -11.40 23.20
N GLU A 123 5.79 -12.20 23.65
CA GLU A 123 6.03 -12.47 25.07
C GLU A 123 7.02 -11.48 25.70
N VAL A 124 8.00 -11.01 24.92
CA VAL A 124 9.07 -10.13 25.40
C VAL A 124 8.68 -8.64 25.32
N ALA A 125 8.02 -8.23 24.23
CA ALA A 125 7.55 -6.87 24.02
C ALA A 125 6.11 -6.87 23.45
N PRO A 126 5.10 -7.22 24.28
CA PRO A 126 3.71 -7.40 23.83
C PRO A 126 3.10 -6.14 23.21
N ASP A 127 3.43 -4.96 23.73
CA ASP A 127 2.90 -3.68 23.22
C ASP A 127 3.43 -3.39 21.82
N VAL A 128 4.74 -3.57 21.60
CA VAL A 128 5.37 -3.40 20.28
C VAL A 128 4.84 -4.43 19.30
N PHE A 129 4.73 -5.68 19.73
CA PHE A 129 4.13 -6.73 18.91
C PHE A 129 2.70 -6.35 18.47
N ALA A 130 1.87 -5.85 19.38
CA ALA A 130 0.50 -5.49 19.08
C ALA A 130 0.40 -4.33 18.07
N GLU A 131 1.22 -3.29 18.23
CA GLU A 131 1.27 -2.14 17.31
C GLU A 131 1.69 -2.55 15.90
N GLU A 132 2.81 -3.27 15.77
CA GLU A 132 3.32 -3.74 14.48
C GLU A 132 2.35 -4.72 13.81
N ASN A 133 1.76 -5.62 14.60
CA ASN A 133 0.77 -6.57 14.11
C ASN A 133 -0.47 -5.86 13.55
N GLU A 134 -0.93 -4.77 14.19
CA GLU A 134 -2.06 -3.98 13.67
C GLU A 134 -1.72 -3.31 12.34
N VAL A 135 -0.54 -2.67 12.24
CA VAL A 135 -0.09 -2.00 11.02
C VAL A 135 0.02 -3.00 9.86
N ARG A 136 0.67 -4.14 10.11
CA ARG A 136 0.83 -5.20 9.13
C ARG A 136 -0.51 -5.78 8.65
N LEU A 137 -1.42 -6.12 9.57
CA LEU A 137 -2.73 -6.66 9.20
C LEU A 137 -3.52 -5.69 8.31
N ARG A 138 -3.43 -4.38 8.57
CA ARG A 138 -4.05 -3.35 7.73
C ARG A 138 -3.48 -3.35 6.30
N LEU A 139 -2.17 -3.50 6.15
CA LEU A 139 -1.51 -3.61 4.84
C LEU A 139 -1.89 -4.92 4.13
N GLU A 140 -2.02 -6.04 4.85
CA GLU A 140 -2.47 -7.32 4.29
C GLU A 140 -3.93 -7.24 3.79
N GLU A 141 -4.81 -6.57 4.53
CA GLU A 141 -6.18 -6.29 4.08
C GLU A 141 -6.21 -5.44 2.81
N GLU A 142 -5.36 -4.42 2.74
CA GLU A 142 -5.20 -3.55 1.57
C GLU A 142 -4.70 -4.36 0.37
N TYR A 143 -3.70 -5.22 0.57
CA TYR A 143 -3.18 -6.15 -0.45
C TYR A 143 -4.29 -7.05 -1.02
N LEU A 144 -5.10 -7.65 -0.14
CA LEU A 144 -6.23 -8.47 -0.55
C LEU A 144 -7.30 -7.66 -1.30
N SER A 145 -7.48 -6.38 -0.98
CA SER A 145 -8.40 -5.49 -1.70
C SER A 145 -7.95 -5.27 -3.15
N TYR A 146 -6.66 -5.10 -3.39
CA TYR A 146 -6.11 -5.03 -4.75
C TYR A 146 -6.28 -6.35 -5.50
N HIS A 147 -6.03 -7.48 -4.84
CA HIS A 147 -6.27 -8.80 -5.44
C HIS A 147 -7.74 -9.00 -5.85
N ARG A 148 -8.71 -8.54 -5.04
CA ARG A 148 -10.13 -8.56 -5.39
C ARG A 148 -10.39 -7.74 -6.65
N TRP A 149 -9.86 -6.52 -6.72
CA TRP A 149 -9.99 -5.68 -7.92
C TRP A 149 -9.45 -6.37 -9.18
N PHE A 150 -8.24 -6.95 -9.13
CA PHE A 150 -7.66 -7.65 -10.30
C PHE A 150 -8.56 -8.82 -10.76
N ARG A 151 -9.11 -9.59 -9.82
CA ARG A 151 -10.02 -10.71 -10.12
C ARG A 151 -11.33 -10.23 -10.74
N GLU A 152 -11.95 -9.21 -10.17
CA GLU A 152 -13.22 -8.64 -10.65
C GLU A 152 -13.09 -8.06 -12.06
N HIS A 153 -11.92 -7.54 -12.42
CA HIS A 153 -11.64 -6.95 -13.73
C HIS A 153 -11.02 -7.96 -14.72
N GLY A 154 -10.90 -9.24 -14.34
CA GLY A 154 -10.33 -10.29 -15.19
C GLY A 154 -8.87 -10.05 -15.56
N LYS A 155 -8.13 -9.31 -14.73
CA LYS A 155 -6.73 -8.95 -14.96
C LYS A 155 -5.80 -9.91 -14.22
N ARG A 156 -4.63 -10.16 -14.81
CA ARG A 156 -3.60 -10.99 -14.17
C ARG A 156 -2.96 -10.20 -13.03
N ILE A 157 -2.87 -10.81 -11.86
CA ILE A 157 -2.09 -10.26 -10.74
C ILE A 157 -0.60 -10.31 -11.13
N PRO A 158 0.12 -9.19 -11.08
CA PRO A 158 1.54 -9.17 -11.35
C PRO A 158 2.29 -9.91 -10.25
N ASP A 159 3.36 -10.61 -10.62
CA ASP A 159 4.21 -11.37 -9.70
C ASP A 159 3.42 -12.23 -8.68
N PRO A 160 2.87 -13.37 -9.13
CA PRO A 160 2.08 -14.24 -8.26
C PRO A 160 2.92 -15.00 -7.22
N GLY A 161 4.26 -15.03 -7.36
CA GLY A 161 5.16 -15.73 -6.44
C GLY A 161 5.35 -14.98 -5.13
N TRP A 162 5.37 -13.65 -5.19
CA TRP A 162 5.55 -12.76 -4.05
C TRP A 162 4.74 -13.13 -2.80
N ARG A 163 3.46 -13.49 -2.98
CA ARG A 163 2.59 -13.84 -1.83
C ARG A 163 3.13 -15.02 -1.04
N SER A 164 3.62 -16.05 -1.73
CA SER A 164 4.11 -17.25 -1.07
C SER A 164 5.39 -16.95 -0.30
N GLU A 165 6.31 -16.20 -0.90
CA GLU A 165 7.56 -15.78 -0.27
C GLU A 165 7.28 -14.98 1.01
N TYR A 166 6.46 -13.93 0.93
CA TYR A 166 6.07 -13.13 2.09
C TYR A 166 5.42 -13.96 3.22
N VAL A 167 4.56 -14.93 2.86
CA VAL A 167 3.89 -15.80 3.85
C VAL A 167 4.87 -16.72 4.55
N GLU A 168 5.86 -17.25 3.83
CA GLU A 168 6.92 -18.07 4.43
C GLU A 168 7.73 -17.23 5.44
N ASP A 169 8.20 -16.05 5.02
CA ASP A 169 9.03 -15.17 5.86
C ASP A 169 8.31 -14.71 7.14
N ILE A 170 7.05 -14.28 7.04
CA ILE A 170 6.30 -13.77 8.21
C ILE A 170 5.97 -14.89 9.22
N ILE A 171 5.76 -16.12 8.75
CA ILE A 171 5.53 -17.29 9.61
C ILE A 171 6.83 -17.72 10.28
N GLU A 172 7.98 -17.64 9.59
CA GLU A 172 9.30 -17.90 10.19
C GLU A 172 9.62 -16.91 11.32
N LEU A 173 9.21 -15.65 11.19
CA LEU A 173 9.26 -14.65 12.27
C LEU A 173 8.23 -14.91 13.40
N GLY A 174 7.39 -15.95 13.25
CA GLY A 174 6.44 -16.37 14.25
C GLY A 174 5.13 -15.58 14.24
N TYR A 175 4.79 -14.86 13.18
CA TYR A 175 3.54 -14.10 13.08
C TYR A 175 2.44 -14.90 12.35
N THR A 176 1.18 -14.64 12.68
CA THR A 176 0.03 -15.12 11.89
C THR A 176 -0.20 -14.21 10.70
N THR A 177 -0.86 -14.62 9.62
CA THR A 177 -1.09 -13.74 8.45
C THR A 177 -2.46 -13.99 7.82
N LEU A 178 -3.06 -12.95 7.24
CA LEU A 178 -4.26 -13.05 6.41
C LEU A 178 -3.96 -13.58 5.00
N LEU A 179 -2.68 -13.64 4.63
CA LEU A 179 -2.22 -14.00 3.29
C LEU A 179 -1.88 -15.50 3.16
N GLY A 180 -1.90 -16.27 4.24
CA GLY A 180 -1.75 -17.74 4.27
C GLY A 180 -2.92 -18.40 4.98
N ASP A 181 -3.04 -19.73 4.87
CA ASP A 181 -3.85 -20.54 5.82
C ASP A 181 -3.07 -20.74 7.11
#